data_AF-A0A6J1QQ24-F1
#
_entry.id   AF-A0A6J1QQ24-F1
#
_cell.length_a   1.000
_cell.length_b   1.000
_cell.length_c   1.000
_cell.angle_alpha   90.00
_cell.angle_beta   90.00
_cell.angle_gamma   90.00
#
_symmetry.space_group_name_H-M   'P 1'
#
loop_
_entity.id
_entity.type
_entity.pdbx_description
1 polymer ?
#
loop_
_entity_poly.entity_id
_entity_poly.type
_entity_poly.pdbx_seq_one_letter_code
_entity_poly.pdbx_strand_id
1 'polypeptide(L)'
;MAESDMTAQEWKEKGNEELKKNNWSEASSYYTNALKLEEDNVKKAALYKYRAEAYLKLGDYEKVIEDCDSTLKICCNRVLHHRCQALEALKKFEEANRDAQIIISSDNENIQFEAERLFEIVQEHCKRNSRISAKISQVLDPALNVSVDMKKRETAMSNLQLLTYEKVSADDEVIFKENNLSKITQLVNIEKDVSSQGTDNIKHID
;
A
#
# COMPACT_ATOMS: atom_id res chain seq x y z
N MET A 1 18.89 -39.86 9.08
CA MET A 1 18.65 -39.47 7.68
C MET A 1 19.09 -38.03 7.53
N ALA A 2 19.85 -37.71 6.48
CA ALA A 2 20.17 -36.32 6.16
C ALA A 2 18.86 -35.57 5.88
N GLU A 3 18.81 -34.27 6.17
CA GLU A 3 17.61 -33.45 5.90
C GLU A 3 17.19 -33.46 4.42
N SER A 4 18.06 -33.92 3.50
CA SER A 4 17.79 -34.04 2.07
C SER A 4 16.71 -35.06 1.69
N ASP A 5 16.40 -36.03 2.55
CA ASP A 5 15.50 -37.15 2.19
C ASP A 5 14.10 -37.02 2.81
N MET A 6 13.80 -35.88 3.45
CA MET A 6 12.52 -35.70 4.14
C MET A 6 11.39 -35.38 3.17
N THR A 7 10.23 -35.98 3.44
CA THR A 7 8.97 -35.75 2.73
C THR A 7 8.35 -34.40 3.12
N ALA A 8 7.42 -33.89 2.29
CA ALA A 8 6.68 -32.65 2.59
C ALA A 8 6.00 -32.69 3.96
N GLN A 9 5.47 -33.85 4.35
CA GLN A 9 4.79 -34.04 5.63
C GLN A 9 5.77 -33.99 6.82
N GLU A 10 6.96 -34.60 6.71
CA GLU A 10 7.99 -34.53 7.76
C GLU A 10 8.53 -33.09 7.94
N TRP A 11 8.74 -32.37 6.83
CA TRP A 11 9.10 -30.94 6.89
C TRP A 11 8.02 -30.11 7.59
N LYS A 12 6.75 -30.35 7.27
CA LYS A 12 5.62 -29.69 7.94
C LYS A 12 5.57 -29.99 9.43
N GLU A 13 5.80 -31.24 9.82
CA GLU A 13 5.80 -31.66 11.23
C GLU A 13 6.91 -30.96 12.01
N LYS A 14 8.14 -30.91 11.47
CA LYS A 14 9.23 -30.08 12.04
C LYS A 14 8.86 -28.60 12.14
N GLY A 15 8.23 -28.04 11.10
CA GLY A 15 7.74 -26.66 11.12
C GLY A 15 6.76 -26.42 12.27
N ASN A 16 5.81 -27.33 12.48
CA ASN A 16 4.85 -27.26 13.58
C ASN A 16 5.51 -27.38 14.97
N GLU A 17 6.55 -28.20 15.10
CA GLU A 17 7.31 -28.32 16.35
C GLU A 17 8.02 -27.02 16.70
N GLU A 18 8.71 -26.40 15.74
CA GLU A 18 9.39 -25.13 15.95
C GLU A 18 8.40 -23.97 16.19
N LEU A 19 7.25 -23.99 15.52
CA LEU A 19 6.18 -23.02 15.74
C LEU A 19 5.67 -23.09 17.19
N LYS A 20 5.51 -24.29 17.77
CA LYS A 20 5.15 -24.48 19.18
C LYS A 20 6.24 -24.02 20.15
N LYS A 21 7.52 -24.06 19.73
CA LYS A 21 8.66 -23.56 20.51
C LYS A 21 8.84 -22.05 20.39
N ASN A 22 8.02 -21.36 19.59
CA ASN A 22 8.18 -19.96 19.20
C ASN A 22 9.46 -19.67 18.38
N ASN A 23 10.04 -20.70 17.75
CA ASN A 23 11.19 -20.57 16.86
C ASN A 23 10.69 -20.26 15.44
N TRP A 24 10.22 -19.03 15.26
CA TRP A 24 9.50 -18.62 14.05
C TRP A 24 10.36 -18.67 12.78
N SER A 25 11.65 -18.36 12.90
CA SER A 25 12.58 -18.38 11.76
C SER A 25 12.74 -19.81 11.22
N GLU A 26 13.03 -20.76 12.10
CA GLU A 26 13.17 -22.17 11.78
C GLU A 26 11.85 -22.76 11.27
N ALA A 27 10.73 -22.43 11.93
CA ALA A 27 9.40 -22.84 11.47
C ALA A 27 9.14 -22.39 10.02
N SER A 28 9.43 -21.13 9.70
CA SER A 28 9.24 -20.59 8.34
C SER A 28 10.12 -21.29 7.30
N SER A 29 11.35 -21.66 7.67
CA SER A 29 12.28 -22.40 6.82
C SER A 29 11.77 -23.81 6.54
N TYR A 30 11.31 -24.51 7.57
CA TYR A 30 10.73 -25.85 7.44
C TYR A 30 9.46 -25.87 6.58
N TYR A 31 8.53 -24.93 6.76
CA TYR A 31 7.37 -24.82 5.87
C TYR A 31 7.76 -24.48 4.43
N THR A 32 8.81 -23.68 4.24
CA THR A 32 9.33 -23.38 2.89
C THR A 32 9.87 -24.62 2.20
N ASN A 33 10.57 -25.52 2.92
CA ASN A 33 11.00 -26.80 2.36
C ASN A 33 9.82 -27.74 2.09
N ALA A 34 8.80 -27.78 2.97
CA ALA A 34 7.58 -28.54 2.72
C ALA A 34 6.87 -28.08 1.44
N LEU A 35 6.76 -26.76 1.22
CA LEU A 35 6.10 -26.16 0.05
C LEU A 35 6.78 -26.50 -1.28
N LYS A 36 8.10 -26.77 -1.28
CA LYS A 36 8.84 -27.19 -2.49
C LYS A 36 8.47 -28.60 -2.94
N LEU A 37 8.03 -29.44 -2.02
CA LEU A 37 7.76 -30.86 -2.25
C LEU A 37 6.26 -31.18 -2.33
N GLU A 38 5.41 -30.34 -1.72
CA GLU A 38 3.97 -30.53 -1.77
C GLU A 38 3.42 -30.18 -3.16
N GLU A 39 2.50 -30.98 -3.67
CA GLU A 39 1.83 -30.72 -4.97
C GLU A 39 0.35 -30.42 -4.79
N ASP A 40 -0.27 -30.93 -3.71
CA ASP A 40 -1.68 -30.71 -3.42
C ASP A 40 -1.97 -29.27 -2.98
N ASN A 41 -2.88 -28.60 -3.68
CA ASN A 41 -3.19 -27.20 -3.41
C ASN A 41 -3.80 -26.98 -2.02
N VAL A 42 -4.63 -27.89 -1.52
CA VAL A 42 -5.25 -27.75 -0.19
C VAL A 42 -4.19 -27.87 0.90
N LYS A 43 -3.23 -28.79 0.74
CA LYS A 43 -2.09 -28.91 1.66
C LYS A 43 -1.15 -27.70 1.56
N LYS A 44 -0.89 -27.18 0.36
CA LYS A 44 -0.14 -25.92 0.18
C LYS A 44 -0.79 -24.75 0.90
N ALA A 45 -2.10 -24.60 0.80
CA ALA A 45 -2.84 -23.55 1.50
C ALA A 45 -2.64 -23.63 3.02
N ALA A 46 -2.63 -24.84 3.60
CA ALA A 46 -2.31 -25.02 5.01
C ALA A 46 -0.86 -24.60 5.34
N LEU A 47 0.11 -24.97 4.50
CA LEU A 47 1.52 -24.60 4.69
C LEU A 47 1.73 -23.08 4.60
N TYR A 48 1.14 -22.42 3.60
CA TYR A 48 1.17 -20.96 3.48
C TYR A 48 0.56 -20.30 4.71
N LYS A 49 -0.58 -20.79 5.22
CA LYS A 49 -1.17 -20.26 6.45
C LYS A 49 -0.20 -20.32 7.63
N TYR A 50 0.41 -21.47 7.90
CA TYR A 50 1.33 -21.61 9.04
C TYR A 50 2.62 -20.80 8.86
N ARG A 51 3.10 -20.68 7.62
CA ARG A 51 4.26 -19.84 7.31
C ARG A 51 3.94 -18.34 7.45
N ALA A 52 2.74 -17.91 7.06
CA ALA A 52 2.24 -16.56 7.31
C ALA A 52 2.18 -16.24 8.82
N GLU A 53 1.73 -17.20 9.65
CA GLU A 53 1.75 -17.04 11.12
C GLU A 53 3.18 -16.82 11.64
N ALA A 54 4.15 -17.62 11.17
CA ALA A 54 5.55 -17.43 11.53
C ALA A 54 6.10 -16.07 11.08
N TYR A 55 5.84 -15.65 9.83
CA TYR A 55 6.26 -14.34 9.33
C TYR A 55 5.63 -13.18 10.09
N LEU A 56 4.37 -13.32 10.50
CA LEU A 56 3.71 -12.30 11.29
C LEU A 56 4.40 -12.10 12.65
N LYS A 57 4.85 -13.18 13.29
CA LYS A 57 5.64 -13.11 14.53
C LYS A 57 7.04 -12.53 14.34
N LEU A 58 7.60 -12.66 13.13
CA LEU A 58 8.88 -12.06 12.75
C LEU A 58 8.76 -10.58 12.32
N GLY A 59 7.54 -10.10 12.03
CA GLY A 59 7.31 -8.76 11.50
C GLY A 59 7.54 -8.64 9.98
N ASP A 60 7.65 -9.76 9.27
CA ASP A 60 7.82 -9.81 7.81
C ASP A 60 6.45 -9.64 7.10
N TYR A 61 5.83 -8.48 7.25
CA TYR A 61 4.42 -8.23 6.87
C TYR A 61 4.14 -8.41 5.37
N GLU A 62 5.08 -8.06 4.49
CA GLU A 62 4.94 -8.27 3.04
C GLU A 62 4.80 -9.76 2.71
N LYS A 63 5.62 -10.62 3.34
CA LYS A 63 5.55 -12.07 3.14
C LYS A 63 4.27 -12.67 3.72
N VAL A 64 3.76 -12.11 4.83
CA VAL A 64 2.44 -12.48 5.35
C VAL A 64 1.38 -12.26 4.28
N ILE A 65 1.37 -11.08 3.65
CA ILE A 65 0.39 -10.75 2.59
C ILE A 65 0.52 -11.72 1.41
N GLU A 66 1.73 -12.02 0.95
CA GLU A 66 1.96 -12.97 -0.16
C GLU A 66 1.42 -14.39 0.15
N ASP A 67 1.70 -14.91 1.34
CA ASP A 67 1.22 -16.22 1.78
C ASP A 67 -0.30 -16.23 1.99
N CYS A 68 -0.87 -15.14 2.51
CA CYS A 68 -2.31 -14.97 2.67
C CYS A 68 -3.02 -14.94 1.31
N ASP A 69 -2.51 -14.17 0.35
CA ASP A 69 -3.06 -14.06 -1.00
C ASP A 69 -3.01 -15.40 -1.73
N SER A 70 -1.91 -16.15 -1.56
CA SER A 70 -1.77 -17.50 -2.10
C SER A 70 -2.79 -18.47 -1.50
N THR A 71 -3.08 -18.35 -0.20
CA THR A 71 -4.07 -19.16 0.51
C THR A 71 -5.50 -18.83 0.10
N LEU A 72 -5.81 -17.53 -0.09
CA LEU A 72 -7.14 -17.06 -0.47
C LEU A 72 -7.57 -17.51 -1.86
N LYS A 73 -6.62 -17.73 -2.78
CA LYS A 73 -6.89 -18.30 -4.11
C LYS A 73 -7.42 -19.74 -4.06
N ILE A 74 -7.19 -20.45 -2.96
CA ILE A 74 -7.45 -21.89 -2.87
C ILE A 74 -8.75 -22.15 -2.12
N CYS A 75 -8.85 -21.74 -0.84
CA CYS A 75 -10.09 -21.68 -0.04
C CYS A 75 -9.72 -21.57 1.45
N CYS A 76 -9.53 -20.35 1.96
CA CYS A 76 -9.62 -20.14 3.41
C CYS A 76 -9.74 -18.65 3.78
N ASN A 77 -10.92 -18.21 4.21
CA ASN A 77 -11.08 -16.88 4.82
C ASN A 77 -10.39 -16.80 6.21
N ARG A 78 -9.98 -17.93 6.80
CA ARG A 78 -9.25 -17.97 8.09
C ARG A 78 -7.83 -17.38 8.02
N VAL A 79 -7.35 -17.02 6.82
CA VAL A 79 -6.06 -16.35 6.65
C VAL A 79 -6.21 -14.82 6.63
N LEU A 80 -7.44 -14.31 6.49
CA LEU A 80 -7.73 -12.88 6.42
C LEU A 80 -7.29 -12.13 7.69
N HIS A 81 -7.36 -12.75 8.86
CA HIS A 81 -6.93 -12.08 10.09
C HIS A 81 -5.42 -11.79 10.07
N HIS A 82 -4.59 -12.73 9.61
CA HIS A 82 -3.16 -12.52 9.45
C HIS A 82 -2.86 -11.42 8.43
N ARG A 83 -3.56 -11.41 7.29
CA ARG A 83 -3.42 -10.37 6.27
C ARG A 83 -3.86 -9.00 6.79
N CYS A 84 -4.97 -8.93 7.51
CA CYS A 84 -5.48 -7.72 8.16
C CYS A 84 -4.43 -7.12 9.11
N GLN A 85 -3.84 -7.94 9.98
CA GLN A 85 -2.78 -7.51 10.91
C GLN A 85 -1.53 -7.01 10.19
N ALA A 86 -1.11 -7.69 9.11
CA ALA A 86 0.02 -7.26 8.30
C ALA A 86 -0.26 -5.95 7.55
N LEU A 87 -1.44 -5.81 6.95
CA LEU A 87 -1.88 -4.59 6.26
C LEU A 87 -1.94 -3.40 7.21
N GLU A 88 -2.46 -3.61 8.43
CA GLU A 88 -2.48 -2.58 9.46
C GLU A 88 -1.06 -2.15 9.87
N ALA A 89 -0.14 -3.11 10.06
CA ALA A 89 1.25 -2.81 10.38
C ALA A 89 1.95 -2.01 9.26
N LEU A 90 1.58 -2.26 8.01
CA LEU A 90 2.02 -1.49 6.84
C LEU A 90 1.22 -0.21 6.59
N LYS A 91 0.32 0.17 7.50
CA LYS A 91 -0.56 1.36 7.42
C LYS A 91 -1.48 1.39 6.20
N LYS A 92 -1.76 0.21 5.61
CA LYS A 92 -2.74 0.03 4.53
C LYS A 92 -4.14 -0.18 5.11
N PHE A 93 -4.64 0.83 5.82
CA PHE A 93 -5.83 0.71 6.65
C PHE A 93 -7.11 0.43 5.86
N GLU A 94 -7.22 0.93 4.63
CA GLU A 94 -8.37 0.70 3.76
C GLU A 94 -8.47 -0.76 3.34
N GLU A 95 -7.33 -1.40 3.06
CA GLU A 95 -7.24 -2.84 2.77
C GLU A 95 -7.51 -3.67 4.02
N ALA A 96 -6.88 -3.31 5.14
CA ALA A 96 -7.09 -3.99 6.43
C ALA A 96 -8.57 -3.95 6.87
N ASN A 97 -9.23 -2.79 6.75
CA ASN A 97 -10.64 -2.67 7.09
C ASN A 97 -11.53 -3.57 6.20
N ARG A 98 -11.24 -3.70 4.90
CA ARG A 98 -11.98 -4.63 4.03
C ARG A 98 -11.87 -6.07 4.52
N ASP A 99 -10.66 -6.51 4.88
CA ASP A 99 -10.46 -7.85 5.43
C ASP A 99 -11.21 -8.03 6.76
N ALA A 100 -11.17 -7.03 7.64
CA ALA A 100 -11.87 -7.05 8.92
C ALA A 100 -13.40 -7.20 8.75
N GLN A 101 -14.00 -6.46 7.81
CA GLN A 101 -15.43 -6.56 7.52
C GLN A 101 -15.79 -7.95 6.96
N ILE A 102 -14.95 -8.54 6.11
CA ILE A 102 -15.19 -9.90 5.60
C ILE A 102 -15.16 -10.92 6.75
N ILE A 103 -14.20 -10.81 7.67
CA ILE A 103 -14.10 -11.70 8.84
C ILE A 103 -15.37 -11.63 9.68
N ILE A 104 -15.83 -10.42 10.05
CA ILE A 104 -17.05 -10.22 10.85
C ILE A 104 -18.28 -10.77 10.12
N SER A 105 -18.42 -10.48 8.83
CA SER A 105 -19.57 -10.96 8.05
C SER A 105 -19.67 -12.48 7.93
N SER A 106 -18.56 -13.18 8.15
CA SER A 106 -18.45 -14.63 8.02
C SER A 106 -18.48 -15.37 9.37
N ASP A 107 -18.67 -14.64 10.48
CA ASP A 107 -18.68 -15.15 11.87
C ASP A 107 -17.48 -16.06 12.21
N ASN A 108 -16.36 -15.90 11.50
CA ASN A 108 -15.20 -16.78 11.64
C ASN A 108 -14.40 -16.50 12.92
N GLU A 109 -14.29 -15.22 13.30
CA GLU A 109 -13.54 -14.76 14.47
C GLU A 109 -14.16 -13.47 15.02
N ASN A 110 -14.12 -13.29 16.35
CA ASN A 110 -14.59 -12.06 16.99
C ASN A 110 -13.47 -11.02 17.03
N ILE A 111 -13.42 -10.16 16.00
CA ILE A 111 -12.48 -9.04 15.87
C ILE A 111 -13.22 -7.68 15.85
N GLN A 112 -14.36 -7.60 16.54
CA GLN A 112 -15.26 -6.45 16.48
C GLN A 112 -14.54 -5.15 16.87
N PHE A 113 -13.73 -5.18 17.93
CA PHE A 113 -13.00 -4.00 18.40
C PHE A 113 -11.94 -3.54 17.40
N GLU A 114 -11.18 -4.47 16.83
CA GLU A 114 -10.18 -4.19 15.80
C GLU A 114 -10.81 -3.59 14.55
N ALA A 115 -11.95 -4.12 14.12
CA ALA A 115 -12.69 -3.63 12.96
C ALA A 115 -13.29 -2.24 13.20
N GLU A 116 -13.86 -1.97 14.38
CA GLU A 116 -14.35 -0.64 14.75
C GLU A 116 -13.22 0.39 14.72
N ARG A 117 -12.06 0.06 15.31
CA ARG A 117 -10.87 0.92 15.28
C ARG A 117 -10.39 1.18 13.85
N LEU A 118 -10.28 0.14 13.01
CA LEU A 118 -9.87 0.29 11.61
C LEU A 118 -10.87 1.14 10.81
N PHE A 119 -12.17 0.98 11.07
CA PHE A 119 -13.21 1.79 10.46
C PHE A 119 -13.10 3.27 10.82
N GLU A 120 -12.85 3.59 12.09
CA GLU A 120 -12.61 4.97 12.54
C GLU A 120 -11.42 5.60 11.83
N ILE A 121 -10.29 4.88 11.70
CA ILE A 121 -9.10 5.34 10.99
C ILE A 121 -9.43 5.65 9.53
N VAL A 122 -10.08 4.72 8.83
CA VAL A 122 -10.47 4.89 7.42
C VAL A 122 -11.45 6.05 7.25
N GLN A 123 -12.37 6.25 8.18
CA GLN A 123 -13.31 7.37 8.14
C GLN A 123 -12.58 8.72 8.28
N GLU A 124 -11.62 8.82 9.21
CA GLU A 124 -10.81 10.03 9.37
C GLU A 124 -9.91 10.29 8.15
N HIS A 125 -9.33 9.25 7.56
CA HIS A 125 -8.59 9.34 6.29
C HIS A 125 -9.48 9.89 5.17
N CYS A 126 -10.70 9.37 5.03
CA CYS A 126 -11.66 9.85 4.04
C CYS A 126 -12.03 11.33 4.25
N LYS A 127 -12.33 11.73 5.49
CA LYS A 127 -12.62 13.14 5.83
C LYS A 127 -11.44 14.06 5.52
N ARG A 128 -10.23 13.64 5.89
CA ARG A 128 -8.99 14.39 5.63
C ARG A 128 -8.74 14.52 4.13
N ASN A 129 -8.83 13.43 3.38
CA ASN A 129 -8.63 13.43 1.93
C ASN A 129 -9.69 14.26 1.20
N SER A 130 -10.96 14.24 1.64
CA SER A 130 -12.01 15.11 1.10
C SER A 130 -11.69 16.61 1.30
N ARG A 131 -11.23 16.99 2.50
CA ARG A 131 -10.79 18.37 2.78
C ARG A 131 -9.58 18.77 1.94
N ILE A 132 -8.58 17.90 1.81
CA ILE A 132 -7.39 18.15 0.98
C ILE A 132 -7.81 18.30 -0.49
N SER A 133 -8.68 17.43 -1.00
CA SER A 133 -9.21 17.49 -2.37
C SER A 133 -9.94 18.80 -2.66
N ALA A 134 -10.75 19.28 -1.71
CA ALA A 134 -11.40 20.58 -1.82
C ALA A 134 -10.39 21.75 -1.88
N LYS A 135 -9.34 21.70 -1.06
CA LYS A 135 -8.25 22.71 -1.09
C LYS A 135 -7.47 22.65 -2.40
N ILE A 136 -7.11 21.44 -2.88
CA ILE A 136 -6.44 21.25 -4.17
C ILE A 136 -7.28 21.91 -5.26
N SER A 137 -8.58 21.65 -5.31
CA SER A 137 -9.49 22.23 -6.31
C SER A 137 -9.51 23.77 -6.29
N GLN A 138 -9.40 24.38 -5.10
CA GLN A 138 -9.34 25.85 -4.95
C GLN A 138 -8.01 26.45 -5.41
N VAL A 139 -6.90 25.76 -5.15
CA VAL A 139 -5.54 26.25 -5.45
C VAL A 139 -5.13 25.93 -6.89
N LEU A 140 -5.79 24.96 -7.52
CA LEU A 140 -5.45 24.48 -8.86
C LEU A 140 -5.60 25.56 -9.94
N ASP A 141 -6.69 26.33 -9.92
CA ASP A 141 -6.90 27.40 -10.91
C ASP A 141 -5.83 28.51 -10.81
N PRO A 142 -5.56 29.13 -9.64
CA PRO A 142 -4.51 30.14 -9.56
C PRO A 142 -3.10 29.58 -9.79
N ALA A 143 -2.86 28.29 -9.54
CA ALA A 143 -1.58 27.64 -9.85
C ALA A 143 -1.37 27.43 -11.36
N LEU A 144 -2.43 27.09 -12.10
CA LEU A 144 -2.34 26.74 -13.51
C LEU A 144 -2.75 27.87 -14.48
N ASN A 145 -3.24 28.99 -13.97
CA ASN A 145 -3.69 30.11 -14.78
C ASN A 145 -2.55 31.11 -15.05
N VAL A 146 -2.09 31.16 -16.30
CA VAL A 146 -1.03 32.06 -16.79
C VAL A 146 -1.37 33.54 -16.57
N SER A 147 -2.66 33.90 -16.61
CA SER A 147 -3.10 35.29 -16.42
C SER A 147 -2.97 35.80 -14.97
N VAL A 148 -2.76 34.89 -14.01
CA VAL A 148 -2.51 35.24 -12.61
C VAL A 148 -1.07 35.71 -12.45
N ASP A 149 -0.90 36.74 -11.61
CA ASP A 149 0.39 37.30 -11.21
C ASP A 149 1.39 36.20 -10.81
N MET A 150 2.64 36.32 -11.28
CA MET A 150 3.69 35.31 -11.13
C MET A 150 3.90 34.92 -9.66
N LYS A 151 3.95 35.89 -8.74
CA LYS A 151 4.19 35.64 -7.32
C LYS A 151 3.02 34.89 -6.66
N LYS A 152 1.78 35.22 -7.05
CA LYS A 152 0.58 34.49 -6.58
C LYS A 152 0.53 33.07 -7.14
N ARG A 153 0.94 32.88 -8.40
CA ARG A 153 1.02 31.57 -9.04
C ARG A 153 2.07 30.68 -8.38
N GLU A 154 3.27 31.20 -8.10
CA GLU A 154 4.33 30.49 -7.36
C GLU A 154 3.86 30.04 -5.96
N THR A 155 3.14 30.92 -5.25
CA THR A 155 2.56 30.59 -3.93
C THR A 155 1.53 29.47 -4.06
N ALA A 156 0.66 29.54 -5.08
CA ALA A 156 -0.35 28.52 -5.34
C ALA A 156 0.29 27.17 -5.74
N MET A 157 1.33 27.17 -6.57
CA MET A 157 2.08 25.97 -6.93
C MET A 157 2.76 25.33 -5.72
N SER A 158 3.40 26.13 -4.85
CA SER A 158 4.03 25.64 -3.61
C SER A 158 3.00 24.98 -2.68
N ASN A 159 1.83 25.62 -2.52
CA ASN A 159 0.74 25.07 -1.73
C ASN A 159 0.15 23.79 -2.35
N LEU A 160 0.00 23.76 -3.68
CA LEU A 160 -0.47 22.59 -4.41
C LEU A 160 0.49 21.41 -4.21
N GLN A 161 1.79 21.64 -4.34
CA GLN A 161 2.82 20.63 -4.10
C GLN A 161 2.73 20.06 -2.67
N LEU A 162 2.61 20.91 -1.65
CA LEU A 162 2.45 20.47 -0.26
C LEU A 162 1.18 19.61 -0.08
N LEU A 163 0.05 20.07 -0.62
CA LEU A 163 -1.24 19.35 -0.53
C LEU A 163 -1.21 18.00 -1.24
N THR A 164 -0.43 17.86 -2.32
CA THR A 164 -0.25 16.58 -3.02
C THR A 164 0.58 15.59 -2.21
N TYR A 165 1.62 16.04 -1.53
CA TYR A 165 2.40 15.17 -0.63
C TYR A 165 1.65 14.80 0.65
N GLU A 166 0.74 15.67 1.13
CA GLU A 166 -0.05 15.44 2.34
C GLU A 166 -1.20 14.44 2.12
N LYS A 167 -1.59 14.21 0.86
CA LYS A 167 -2.68 13.31 0.51
C LYS A 167 -2.26 11.85 0.75
N VAL A 168 -3.08 11.13 1.53
CA VAL A 168 -2.74 9.78 2.03
C VAL A 168 -3.11 8.66 1.04
N SER A 169 -3.68 8.97 -0.14
CA SER A 169 -4.07 7.95 -1.14
C SER A 169 -3.68 8.29 -2.58
N ALA A 170 -3.56 7.23 -3.40
CA ALA A 170 -3.11 7.18 -4.79
C ALA A 170 -4.05 7.82 -5.84
N ASP A 171 -5.14 8.46 -5.44
CA ASP A 171 -6.14 8.97 -6.39
C ASP A 171 -5.81 10.38 -6.88
N ASP A 172 -4.69 10.57 -7.56
CA ASP A 172 -4.26 11.88 -8.12
C ASP A 172 -5.14 12.38 -9.29
N GLU A 173 -6.29 11.74 -9.54
CA GLU A 173 -7.19 12.00 -10.68
C GLU A 173 -7.59 13.47 -10.85
N VAL A 174 -7.71 14.25 -9.77
CA VAL A 174 -8.12 15.67 -9.84
C VAL A 174 -7.07 16.52 -10.58
N ILE A 175 -5.79 16.21 -10.40
CA ILE A 175 -4.68 16.97 -11.00
C ILE A 175 -4.55 16.62 -12.47
N PHE A 176 -4.67 15.33 -12.79
CA PHE A 176 -4.44 14.79 -14.13
C PHE A 176 -5.66 14.83 -15.07
N LYS A 177 -6.72 15.58 -14.75
CA LYS A 177 -7.83 15.82 -15.69
C LYS A 177 -7.32 16.51 -16.97
N GLU A 178 -7.84 16.10 -18.13
CA GLU A 178 -7.38 16.54 -19.46
C GLU A 178 -7.22 18.06 -19.61
N ASN A 179 -8.15 18.84 -19.05
CA ASN A 179 -8.08 20.31 -19.09
C ASN A 179 -6.87 20.88 -18.34
N ASN A 180 -6.44 20.25 -17.25
CA ASN A 180 -5.28 20.71 -16.46
C ASN A 180 -3.96 20.39 -17.15
N LEU A 181 -3.89 19.25 -17.86
CA LEU A 181 -2.71 18.87 -18.64
C LEU A 181 -2.40 19.89 -19.76
N SER A 182 -3.45 20.42 -20.40
CA SER A 182 -3.31 21.50 -21.39
C SER A 182 -2.72 22.77 -20.77
N LYS A 183 -3.24 23.19 -19.59
CA LYS A 183 -2.71 24.36 -18.87
C LYS A 183 -1.26 24.17 -18.42
N ILE A 184 -0.89 22.99 -17.92
CA ILE A 184 0.49 22.65 -17.56
C ILE A 184 1.41 22.74 -18.78
N THR A 185 0.98 22.20 -19.92
CA THR A 185 1.75 22.25 -21.18
C THR A 185 1.98 23.69 -21.64
N GLN A 186 0.96 24.55 -21.53
CA GLN A 186 1.07 25.97 -21.84
C GLN A 186 2.10 26.67 -20.93
N LEU A 187 2.06 26.41 -19.61
CA LEU A 187 3.03 26.97 -18.66
C LEU A 187 4.47 26.57 -18.98
N VAL A 188 4.70 25.29 -19.27
CA VAL A 188 6.04 24.77 -19.63
C VAL A 188 6.56 25.42 -20.92
N ASN A 189 5.71 25.67 -21.91
CA ASN A 189 6.12 26.33 -23.15
C ASN A 189 6.47 27.81 -22.91
N ILE A 190 5.71 28.52 -22.08
CA ILE A 190 6.00 29.91 -21.73
C ILE A 190 7.34 30.04 -20.98
N GLU A 191 7.65 29.13 -20.05
CA GLU A 191 8.95 29.14 -19.35
C GLU A 191 10.14 28.88 -20.29
N LYS A 192 9.97 28.03 -21.31
CA LYS A 192 10.97 27.81 -22.37
C LYS A 192 11.18 29.04 -23.24
N ASP A 193 10.12 29.79 -23.51
CA ASP A 193 10.19 31.03 -24.29
C ASP A 193 10.86 32.17 -23.50
N VAL A 194 10.59 32.28 -22.19
CA VAL A 194 11.25 33.28 -21.32
C VAL A 194 12.74 32.99 -21.15
N SER A 195 13.12 31.72 -21.02
CA SER A 195 14.53 31.32 -20.88
C SER A 195 15.33 31.50 -22.18
N SER A 196 14.69 31.46 -23.35
CA SER A 196 15.33 31.79 -24.63
C SER A 196 15.45 33.29 -24.89
N GLN A 197 14.51 34.12 -24.41
CA GLN A 197 14.63 35.59 -24.50
C GLN A 197 15.61 36.19 -23.49
N GLY A 198 15.83 35.54 -22.34
CA GLY A 198 16.83 35.95 -21.34
C GLY A 198 18.28 35.85 -21.83
N THR A 199 18.56 35.00 -22.83
CA THR A 199 19.91 34.86 -23.40
C THR A 199 20.24 35.87 -24.50
N ASP A 200 19.24 36.55 -25.06
CA ASP A 200 19.45 37.52 -26.15
C ASP A 200 19.71 38.95 -25.65
N ASN A 201 19.31 39.29 -24.42
CA ASN A 201 19.52 40.63 -23.84
C ASN A 201 20.91 40.86 -23.21
N ILE A 202 21.82 39.89 -23.22
CA ILE A 202 23.19 40.05 -22.69
C ILE A 202 24.19 40.47 -23.80
N LYS A 203 23.77 40.55 -25.07
CA LYS A 203 24.67 40.85 -26.21
C LYS A 203 24.81 42.32 -26.60
N HIS A 204 24.19 43.26 -25.89
CA HIS A 204 24.29 44.69 -26.21
C HIS A 204 24.52 45.57 -24.96
N ILE A 205 25.68 45.38 -24.33
CA ILE A 205 26.33 46.43 -23.53
C ILE A 205 27.80 46.40 -23.95
N ASP A 206 28.12 47.15 -25.01
CA ASP A 206 29.47 47.61 -25.37
C ASP A 206 29.60 49.10 -24.99
#